data_AF-A0A1Y5I0P4-F1
#
_entry.id   AF-A0A1Y5I0P4-F1
#
_cell.length_a   1.000
_cell.length_b   1.000
_cell.length_c   1.000
_cell.angle_alpha   90.00
_cell.angle_beta   90.00
_cell.angle_gamma   90.00
#
_symmetry.space_group_name_H-M   'P 1'
#
loop_
_entity.id
_entity.type
_entity.pdbx_description
1 polymer ?
#
loop_
_entity_poly.entity_id
_entity_poly.type
_entity_poly.pdbx_seq_one_letter_code
_entity_poly.pdbx_strand_id
1 'polypeptide(L)'
;FKSAKDTQAALDKMRDGKADIVIGTHKLLQKDIVFHELGLLMIDEEHRFGVQQKERIKSLRSEVDILTLTATPIPRTLNMAMASVRDLSIIATPPAKRLSVKTFVRQYDKPTVKEALLREILRGGQVYYLHNEVKSIEKAGREIGELIPEARVGIAHGQMTERELETVMKDFYHKRINILVCTTIIETGIDIPSANTIIIDRADKFGLAQLHQLRGRVGRSHHQAYAYLLTPDGKKLSKDAGKRLDAIQSSQDLGAGFMLASHDLEIRGAGELLGEEQSGHIQGIGFSLYMEMLEQAVKSIQSGKNPNAEIPLQHGAEVNLHAPSLIPDDYLPDVNSRLTLYKRISNAQNDNQLKELQVEMIDRFGLLPEQVKNLFKVTSLKLQLTPLGIQKLDAGPESGRIEFGRETNINPFQLIQIVQTRPATYKLEGGQALKFIENMPKIDQRLAVIERLLLDLQKDPNS
;
A
#
# COMPACT_ATOMS: atom_id res chain seq x y z
N PHE A 1 -18.62 -26.24 -21.36
CA PHE A 1 -19.81 -25.62 -20.73
C PHE A 1 -20.88 -26.69 -20.46
N LYS A 2 -21.72 -26.52 -19.41
CA LYS A 2 -22.79 -27.48 -19.02
C LYS A 2 -24.13 -27.18 -19.72
N SER A 3 -24.94 -28.21 -19.99
CA SER A 3 -26.25 -28.02 -20.62
C SER A 3 -27.25 -27.37 -19.66
N ALA A 4 -28.35 -26.79 -20.20
CA ALA A 4 -29.44 -26.26 -19.38
C ALA A 4 -30.03 -27.32 -18.45
N LYS A 5 -30.12 -28.57 -18.93
CA LYS A 5 -30.58 -29.72 -18.15
C LYS A 5 -29.65 -30.04 -16.98
N ASP A 6 -28.33 -30.03 -17.22
CA ASP A 6 -27.33 -30.29 -16.17
C ASP A 6 -27.29 -29.15 -15.14
N THR A 7 -27.54 -27.92 -15.58
CA THR A 7 -27.60 -26.75 -14.70
C THR A 7 -28.81 -26.83 -13.79
N GLN A 8 -29.99 -27.15 -14.34
CA GLN A 8 -31.21 -27.31 -13.55
C GLN A 8 -31.07 -28.44 -12.53
N ALA A 9 -30.54 -29.60 -12.93
CA ALA A 9 -30.29 -30.70 -12.03
C ALA A 9 -29.30 -30.34 -10.90
N ALA A 10 -28.33 -29.46 -11.16
CA ALA A 10 -27.41 -28.96 -10.13
C ALA A 10 -28.09 -27.99 -9.15
N LEU A 11 -28.98 -27.11 -9.65
CA LEU A 11 -29.78 -26.21 -8.82
C LEU A 11 -30.74 -26.98 -7.91
N ASP A 12 -31.39 -28.02 -8.43
CA ASP A 12 -32.30 -28.86 -7.65
C ASP A 12 -31.54 -29.60 -6.53
N LYS A 13 -30.35 -30.15 -6.84
CA LYS A 13 -29.47 -30.78 -5.83
C LYS A 13 -29.00 -29.81 -4.76
N MET A 14 -28.69 -28.57 -5.13
CA MET A 14 -28.29 -27.50 -4.21
C MET A 14 -29.44 -27.09 -3.30
N ARG A 15 -30.66 -26.98 -3.84
CA ARG A 15 -31.86 -26.66 -3.06
C ARG A 15 -32.24 -27.77 -2.07
N ASP A 16 -32.04 -29.02 -2.48
CA ASP A 16 -32.31 -30.22 -1.67
C ASP A 16 -31.20 -30.52 -0.64
N GLY A 17 -30.10 -29.75 -0.60
CA GLY A 17 -28.96 -30.01 0.29
C GLY A 17 -28.14 -31.26 -0.06
N LYS A 18 -28.27 -31.79 -1.29
CA LYS A 18 -27.53 -32.97 -1.76
C LYS A 18 -26.15 -32.63 -2.36
N ALA A 19 -25.78 -31.34 -2.37
CA ALA A 19 -24.53 -30.86 -2.93
C ALA A 19 -23.80 -30.01 -1.88
N ASP A 20 -22.66 -30.51 -1.39
CA ASP A 20 -21.88 -29.85 -0.34
C ASP A 20 -21.06 -28.66 -0.86
N ILE A 21 -20.53 -28.76 -2.09
CA ILE A 21 -19.71 -27.73 -2.72
C ILE A 21 -20.29 -27.39 -4.08
N VAL A 22 -20.68 -26.12 -4.26
CA VAL A 22 -21.20 -25.59 -5.52
C VAL A 22 -20.27 -24.51 -6.03
N ILE A 23 -19.72 -24.74 -7.23
CA ILE A 23 -18.85 -23.77 -7.92
C ILE A 23 -19.62 -23.22 -9.11
N GLY A 24 -19.74 -21.89 -9.18
CA GLY A 24 -20.44 -21.22 -10.25
C GLY A 24 -20.00 -19.78 -10.43
N THR A 25 -20.48 -19.17 -11.50
CA THR A 25 -20.23 -17.76 -11.80
C THR A 25 -21.24 -16.87 -11.07
N HIS A 26 -21.29 -15.59 -11.43
CA HIS A 26 -22.29 -14.62 -10.97
C HIS A 26 -23.76 -15.07 -11.06
N LYS A 27 -24.07 -16.13 -11.82
CA LYS A 27 -25.41 -16.76 -11.82
C LYS A 27 -25.85 -17.21 -10.42
N LEU A 28 -24.92 -17.64 -9.55
CA LEU A 28 -25.25 -18.03 -8.17
C LEU A 28 -25.66 -16.85 -7.28
N LEU A 29 -25.44 -15.61 -7.72
CA LEU A 29 -25.81 -14.39 -6.99
C LEU A 29 -27.16 -13.81 -7.47
N GLN A 30 -27.85 -14.51 -8.38
CA GLN A 30 -29.20 -14.11 -8.80
C GLN A 30 -30.21 -14.33 -7.68
N LYS A 31 -31.29 -13.55 -7.66
CA LYS A 31 -32.29 -13.58 -6.59
C LYS A 31 -33.02 -14.92 -6.47
N ASP A 32 -33.12 -15.66 -7.58
CA ASP A 32 -33.90 -16.90 -7.69
C ASP A 32 -33.14 -18.13 -7.17
N ILE A 33 -31.88 -17.95 -6.74
CA ILE A 33 -31.02 -19.01 -6.21
C ILE A 33 -31.28 -19.17 -4.72
N VAL A 34 -31.72 -20.36 -4.33
CA VAL A 34 -31.99 -20.74 -2.94
C VAL A 34 -31.00 -21.82 -2.51
N PHE A 35 -30.22 -21.51 -1.48
CA PHE A 35 -29.35 -22.48 -0.80
C PHE A 35 -30.13 -23.15 0.33
N HIS A 36 -29.91 -24.44 0.55
CA HIS A 36 -30.52 -25.15 1.69
C HIS A 36 -29.94 -24.61 3.02
N GLU A 37 -28.63 -24.74 3.19
CA GLU A 37 -27.86 -24.21 4.32
C GLU A 37 -26.50 -23.73 3.79
N LEU A 38 -26.31 -22.41 3.72
CA LEU A 38 -25.05 -21.82 3.24
C LEU A 38 -24.20 -21.40 4.45
N GLY A 39 -23.15 -22.16 4.76
CA GLY A 39 -22.22 -21.83 5.84
C GLY A 39 -21.02 -20.96 5.42
N LEU A 40 -20.52 -21.15 4.20
CA LEU A 40 -19.31 -20.49 3.70
C LEU A 40 -19.49 -20.01 2.26
N LEU A 41 -19.13 -18.76 2.00
CA LEU A 41 -19.07 -18.17 0.66
C LEU A 41 -17.61 -17.83 0.30
N MET A 42 -17.07 -18.54 -0.69
CA MET A 42 -15.75 -18.24 -1.26
C MET A 42 -15.91 -17.39 -2.53
N ILE A 43 -15.22 -16.25 -2.57
CA ILE A 43 -15.23 -15.30 -3.68
C ILE A 43 -13.82 -15.19 -4.23
N ASP A 44 -13.62 -15.56 -5.49
CA ASP A 44 -12.37 -15.35 -6.20
C ASP A 44 -12.46 -14.10 -7.09
N GLU A 45 -11.42 -13.27 -7.08
CA GLU A 45 -11.29 -12.04 -7.85
C GLU A 45 -12.49 -11.07 -7.70
N GLU A 46 -12.82 -10.68 -6.46
CA GLU A 46 -13.96 -9.79 -6.08
C GLU A 46 -14.07 -8.52 -6.95
N HIS A 47 -12.94 -7.99 -7.43
CA HIS A 47 -12.88 -6.78 -8.23
C HIS A 47 -13.65 -6.88 -9.56
N ARG A 48 -13.92 -8.09 -10.06
CA ARG A 48 -14.70 -8.34 -11.27
C ARG A 48 -16.21 -8.27 -11.09
N PHE A 49 -16.70 -8.24 -9.85
CA PHE A 49 -18.14 -8.19 -9.57
C PHE A 49 -18.67 -6.76 -9.62
N GLY A 50 -19.85 -6.61 -10.25
CA GLY A 50 -20.57 -5.35 -10.36
C GLY A 50 -21.22 -4.92 -9.04
N VAL A 51 -21.74 -3.69 -9.00
CA VAL A 51 -22.32 -3.08 -7.78
C VAL A 51 -23.48 -3.91 -7.22
N GLN A 52 -24.42 -4.34 -8.06
CA GLN A 52 -25.58 -5.14 -7.61
C GLN A 52 -25.17 -6.49 -7.01
N GLN A 53 -24.14 -7.12 -7.57
CA GLN A 53 -23.61 -8.40 -7.07
C GLN A 53 -22.95 -8.19 -5.70
N LYS A 54 -22.22 -7.09 -5.53
CA LYS A 54 -21.61 -6.70 -4.25
C LYS A 54 -22.65 -6.41 -3.17
N GLU A 55 -23.75 -5.75 -3.51
CA GLU A 55 -24.87 -5.54 -2.57
C GLU A 55 -25.51 -6.86 -2.15
N ARG A 56 -25.69 -7.82 -3.08
CA ARG A 56 -26.18 -9.15 -2.72
C ARG A 56 -25.22 -9.89 -1.78
N ILE A 57 -23.91 -9.83 -2.05
CA ILE A 57 -22.88 -10.42 -1.18
C ILE A 57 -22.94 -9.78 0.22
N LYS A 58 -23.10 -8.45 0.32
CA LYS A 58 -23.27 -7.76 1.61
C LYS A 58 -24.50 -8.25 2.37
N SER A 59 -25.62 -8.48 1.68
CA SER A 59 -26.84 -8.98 2.33
C SER A 59 -26.67 -10.39 2.93
N LEU A 60 -25.80 -11.22 2.36
CA LEU A 60 -25.50 -12.56 2.87
C LEU A 60 -24.48 -12.54 4.02
N ARG A 61 -23.75 -11.44 4.19
CA ARG A 61 -22.65 -11.32 5.16
C ARG A 61 -23.11 -11.33 6.62
N SER A 62 -24.38 -11.05 6.89
CA SER A 62 -24.94 -11.12 8.24
C SER A 62 -25.16 -12.55 8.73
N GLU A 63 -25.19 -13.54 7.83
CA GLU A 63 -25.60 -14.91 8.12
C GLU A 63 -24.55 -15.96 7.72
N VAL A 64 -23.54 -15.58 6.93
CA VAL A 64 -22.60 -16.50 6.26
C VAL A 64 -21.15 -16.03 6.39
N ASP A 65 -20.22 -16.96 6.62
CA ASP A 65 -18.78 -16.68 6.59
C ASP A 65 -18.30 -16.39 5.16
N ILE A 66 -17.53 -15.32 4.95
CA ILE A 66 -17.06 -14.91 3.62
C ILE A 66 -15.54 -14.96 3.55
N LEU A 67 -15.02 -15.76 2.62
CA LEU A 67 -13.60 -15.81 2.26
C LEU A 67 -13.40 -15.19 0.88
N THR A 68 -12.62 -14.11 0.80
CA THR A 68 -12.29 -13.46 -0.47
C THR A 68 -10.83 -13.69 -0.85
N LEU A 69 -10.61 -14.15 -2.08
CA LEU A 69 -9.29 -14.39 -2.68
C LEU A 69 -9.08 -13.39 -3.83
N THR A 70 -7.87 -12.83 -3.93
CA THR A 70 -7.52 -11.91 -5.02
C THR A 70 -6.01 -11.91 -5.25
N ALA A 71 -5.58 -11.91 -6.51
CA ALA A 71 -4.16 -11.80 -6.86
C ALA A 71 -3.59 -10.39 -6.63
N THR A 72 -4.46 -9.38 -6.61
CA THR A 72 -4.11 -7.98 -6.35
C THR A 72 -5.14 -7.41 -5.37
N PRO A 73 -4.77 -7.08 -4.11
CA PRO A 73 -5.74 -6.54 -3.17
C PRO A 73 -6.33 -5.26 -3.73
N ILE A 74 -7.66 -5.16 -3.74
CA ILE A 74 -8.35 -3.92 -4.10
C ILE A 74 -7.86 -2.86 -3.12
N PRO A 75 -7.44 -1.66 -3.58
CA PRO A 75 -6.89 -0.65 -2.68
C PRO A 75 -7.81 -0.30 -1.50
N ARG A 76 -9.13 -0.33 -1.71
CA ARG A 76 -10.15 -0.23 -0.65
C ARG A 76 -10.11 -1.37 0.37
N THR A 77 -10.00 -2.61 -0.08
CA THR A 77 -9.97 -3.80 0.80
C THR A 77 -8.69 -3.83 1.62
N LEU A 78 -7.57 -3.39 1.02
CA LEU A 78 -6.29 -3.23 1.71
C LEU A 78 -6.40 -2.18 2.82
N ASN A 79 -6.99 -1.03 2.53
CA ASN A 79 -7.16 0.05 3.50
C ASN A 79 -8.07 -0.35 4.68
N MET A 80 -9.20 -1.01 4.40
CA MET A 80 -10.10 -1.50 5.44
C MET A 80 -9.45 -2.58 6.32
N ALA A 81 -8.58 -3.40 5.74
CA ALA A 81 -7.83 -4.37 6.51
C ALA A 81 -6.75 -3.73 7.40
N MET A 82 -6.02 -2.75 6.87
CA MET A 82 -5.05 -1.96 7.63
C MET A 82 -5.70 -1.19 8.79
N ALA A 83 -6.94 -0.71 8.61
CA ALA A 83 -7.73 -0.07 9.65
C ALA A 83 -8.36 -1.05 10.66
N SER A 84 -7.98 -2.34 10.64
CA SER A 84 -8.53 -3.40 11.53
C SER A 84 -10.05 -3.60 11.43
N VAL A 85 -10.67 -3.18 10.32
CA VAL A 85 -12.10 -3.40 10.03
C VAL A 85 -12.33 -4.74 9.30
N ARG A 86 -11.27 -5.34 8.74
CA ARG A 86 -11.33 -6.61 8.00
C ARG A 86 -10.07 -7.44 8.25
N ASP A 87 -10.22 -8.71 8.60
CA ASP A 87 -9.09 -9.62 8.71
C ASP A 87 -8.49 -9.91 7.33
N LEU A 88 -7.17 -9.81 7.21
CA LEU A 88 -6.44 -10.00 5.96
C LEU A 88 -5.23 -10.88 6.20
N SER A 89 -5.15 -11.98 5.43
CA SER A 89 -4.01 -12.89 5.44
C SER A 89 -3.26 -12.76 4.12
N ILE A 90 -1.95 -12.48 4.20
CA ILE A 90 -1.08 -12.28 3.03
C ILE A 90 -0.25 -13.54 2.82
N ILE A 91 -0.44 -14.19 1.68
CA ILE A 91 0.41 -15.31 1.25
C ILE A 91 1.50 -14.74 0.34
N ALA A 92 2.61 -14.29 0.94
CA ALA A 92 3.72 -13.67 0.21
C ALA A 92 4.73 -14.70 -0.32
N THR A 93 4.95 -15.79 0.41
CA THR A 93 5.98 -16.79 0.08
C THR A 93 5.48 -17.74 -1.01
N PRO A 94 6.10 -17.76 -2.20
CA PRO A 94 5.73 -18.71 -3.24
C PRO A 94 6.16 -20.14 -2.88
N PRO A 95 5.53 -21.18 -3.46
CA PRO A 95 6.01 -22.55 -3.36
C PRO A 95 7.46 -22.71 -3.86
N ALA A 96 8.20 -23.66 -3.29
CA ALA A 96 9.59 -23.92 -3.65
C ALA A 96 9.77 -24.14 -5.16
N LYS A 97 10.86 -23.59 -5.73
CA LYS A 97 11.27 -23.65 -7.16
C LYS A 97 10.53 -22.74 -8.14
N ARG A 98 9.79 -21.73 -7.68
CA ARG A 98 9.24 -20.69 -8.57
C ARG A 98 10.29 -19.61 -8.86
N LEU A 99 10.69 -19.48 -10.13
CA LEU A 99 11.61 -18.44 -10.59
C LEU A 99 10.86 -17.12 -10.85
N SER A 100 11.51 -15.99 -10.60
CA SER A 100 10.94 -14.66 -10.90
C SER A 100 10.85 -14.41 -12.40
N VAL A 101 9.86 -13.63 -12.82
CA VAL A 101 9.69 -13.26 -14.24
C VAL A 101 10.57 -12.06 -14.55
N LYS A 102 11.54 -12.21 -15.44
CA LYS A 102 12.40 -11.10 -15.88
C LYS A 102 11.59 -10.15 -16.77
N THR A 103 11.42 -8.92 -16.30
CA THR A 103 10.59 -7.92 -16.97
C THR A 103 11.45 -6.86 -17.65
N PHE A 104 11.20 -6.59 -18.92
CA PHE A 104 11.91 -5.60 -19.73
C PHE A 104 10.94 -4.56 -20.29
N VAL A 105 11.17 -3.29 -20.01
CA VAL A 105 10.49 -2.18 -20.67
C VAL A 105 11.37 -1.70 -21.83
N ARG A 106 10.86 -1.78 -23.06
CA ARG A 106 11.59 -1.39 -24.28
C ARG A 106 10.65 -0.68 -25.24
N GLN A 107 11.22 0.14 -26.12
CA GLN A 107 10.49 0.62 -27.28
C GLN A 107 10.21 -0.56 -28.22
N TYR A 108 9.08 -0.47 -28.92
CA TYR A 108 8.72 -1.46 -29.93
C TYR A 108 9.77 -1.47 -31.02
N ASP A 109 10.44 -2.61 -31.17
CA ASP A 109 11.46 -2.85 -32.17
C ASP A 109 11.28 -4.26 -32.74
N LYS A 110 11.18 -4.36 -34.08
CA LYS A 110 10.89 -5.64 -34.77
C LYS A 110 11.97 -6.71 -34.50
N PRO A 111 13.29 -6.41 -34.60
CA PRO A 111 14.36 -7.32 -34.19
C PRO A 111 14.19 -7.86 -32.75
N THR A 112 13.91 -6.98 -31.79
CA THR A 112 13.73 -7.37 -30.39
C THR A 112 12.57 -8.35 -30.19
N VAL A 113 11.42 -8.08 -30.84
CA VAL A 113 10.26 -8.98 -30.82
C VAL A 113 10.59 -10.32 -31.46
N LYS A 114 11.27 -10.31 -32.61
CA LYS A 114 11.68 -11.52 -33.32
C LYS A 114 12.60 -12.40 -32.45
N GLU A 115 13.59 -11.79 -31.81
CA GLU A 115 14.52 -12.51 -30.93
C GLU A 115 13.79 -13.14 -29.74
N ALA A 116 12.90 -12.38 -29.08
CA ALA A 116 12.13 -12.86 -27.93
C ALA A 116 11.24 -14.05 -28.29
N LEU A 117 10.55 -13.98 -29.44
CA LEU A 117 9.70 -15.06 -29.94
C LEU A 117 10.51 -16.31 -30.33
N LEU A 118 11.59 -16.14 -31.11
CA LEU A 118 12.44 -17.25 -31.54
C LEU A 118 13.08 -17.97 -30.36
N ARG A 119 13.54 -17.23 -29.34
CA ARG A 119 14.14 -17.81 -28.14
C ARG A 119 13.19 -18.79 -27.43
N GLU A 120 11.91 -18.45 -27.33
CA GLU A 120 10.93 -19.34 -26.68
C GLU A 120 10.54 -20.52 -27.57
N ILE A 121 10.42 -20.30 -28.89
CA ILE A 121 10.11 -21.36 -29.86
C ILE A 121 11.22 -22.41 -29.91
N LEU A 122 12.48 -21.98 -29.94
CA LEU A 122 13.65 -22.88 -29.91
C LEU A 122 13.72 -23.71 -28.62
N ARG A 123 13.17 -23.19 -27.51
CA ARG A 123 13.04 -23.93 -26.25
C ARG A 123 11.85 -24.92 -26.25
N GLY A 124 11.05 -24.95 -27.31
CA GLY A 124 9.81 -25.73 -27.36
C GLY A 124 8.70 -25.20 -26.44
N GLY A 125 8.81 -23.93 -26.05
CA GLY A 125 7.83 -23.21 -25.26
C GLY A 125 6.78 -22.52 -26.11
N GLN A 126 5.92 -21.75 -25.45
CA GLN A 126 4.85 -20.99 -26.07
C GLN A 126 4.87 -19.54 -25.62
N VAL A 127 4.38 -18.65 -26.49
CA VAL A 127 4.42 -17.20 -26.26
C VAL A 127 3.02 -16.62 -26.31
N TYR A 128 2.72 -15.75 -25.35
CA TYR A 128 1.61 -14.82 -25.44
C TYR A 128 2.07 -13.52 -26.10
N TYR A 129 1.42 -13.12 -27.19
CA TYR A 129 1.58 -11.80 -27.79
C TYR A 129 0.28 -11.01 -27.57
N LEU A 130 0.30 -10.09 -26.61
CA LEU A 130 -0.88 -9.33 -26.22
C LEU A 130 -1.01 -8.09 -27.12
N HIS A 131 -2.10 -8.02 -27.88
CA HIS A 131 -2.48 -6.88 -28.70
C HIS A 131 -3.93 -6.51 -28.41
N ASN A 132 -4.14 -5.48 -27.59
CA ASN A 132 -5.46 -5.13 -27.05
C ASN A 132 -6.30 -4.24 -28.00
N GLU A 133 -6.39 -4.64 -29.28
CA GLU A 133 -7.22 -3.96 -30.27
C GLU A 133 -7.75 -4.98 -31.30
N VAL A 134 -9.04 -5.30 -31.21
CA VAL A 134 -9.66 -6.36 -32.03
C VAL A 134 -9.63 -6.01 -33.53
N LYS A 135 -9.72 -4.72 -33.88
CA LYS A 135 -9.72 -4.28 -35.29
C LYS A 135 -8.39 -4.58 -36.00
N SER A 136 -7.28 -4.60 -35.28
CA SER A 136 -5.93 -4.78 -35.83
C SER A 136 -5.28 -6.10 -35.44
N ILE A 137 -5.93 -6.92 -34.61
CA ILE A 137 -5.34 -8.17 -34.12
C ILE A 137 -5.01 -9.16 -35.23
N GLU A 138 -5.85 -9.25 -36.28
CA GLU A 138 -5.57 -10.10 -37.44
C GLU A 138 -4.38 -9.61 -38.26
N LYS A 139 -4.20 -8.29 -38.33
CA LYS A 139 -3.02 -7.70 -38.98
C LYS A 139 -1.76 -8.02 -38.17
N ALA A 140 -1.82 -7.85 -36.84
CA ALA A 140 -0.72 -8.20 -35.95
C ALA A 140 -0.37 -9.70 -36.06
N GLY A 141 -1.37 -10.59 -36.11
CA GLY A 141 -1.15 -12.03 -36.30
C GLY A 141 -0.44 -12.36 -37.61
N ARG A 142 -0.83 -11.72 -38.71
CA ARG A 142 -0.15 -11.86 -40.01
C ARG A 142 1.28 -11.34 -39.98
N GLU A 143 1.50 -10.15 -39.42
CA GLU A 143 2.83 -9.56 -39.29
C GLU A 143 3.78 -10.45 -38.48
N ILE A 144 3.30 -11.06 -37.39
CA ILE A 144 4.09 -12.01 -36.58
C ILE A 144 4.37 -13.30 -37.36
N GLY A 145 3.41 -13.80 -38.14
CA GLY A 145 3.61 -14.97 -39.01
C GLY A 145 4.62 -14.72 -40.12
N GLU A 146 4.62 -13.52 -40.73
CA GLU A 146 5.62 -13.10 -41.70
C GLU A 146 7.00 -12.93 -41.07
N LEU A 147 7.06 -12.43 -39.83
CA LEU A 147 8.31 -12.22 -39.10
C LEU A 147 9.01 -13.55 -38.76
N ILE A 148 8.23 -14.59 -38.47
CA ILE A 148 8.70 -15.93 -38.09
C ILE A 148 7.88 -17.00 -38.84
N PRO A 149 8.30 -17.37 -40.07
CA PRO A 149 7.59 -18.36 -40.89
C PRO A 149 7.49 -19.75 -40.26
N GLU A 150 8.39 -20.07 -39.33
CA GLU A 150 8.43 -21.35 -38.60
C GLU A 150 7.42 -21.40 -37.44
N ALA A 151 6.83 -20.26 -37.06
CA ALA A 151 5.91 -20.18 -35.93
C ALA A 151 4.48 -20.52 -36.35
N ARG A 152 3.81 -21.35 -35.55
CA ARG A 152 2.37 -21.57 -35.65
C ARG A 152 1.65 -20.52 -34.82
N VAL A 153 1.08 -19.53 -35.50
CA VAL A 153 0.40 -18.39 -34.89
C VAL A 153 -1.10 -18.66 -34.82
N GLY A 154 -1.70 -18.46 -33.64
CA GLY A 154 -3.14 -18.49 -33.42
C GLY A 154 -3.63 -17.14 -32.90
N ILE A 155 -4.89 -16.81 -33.17
CA ILE A 155 -5.50 -15.54 -32.74
C ILE A 155 -6.66 -15.85 -31.79
N ALA A 156 -6.72 -15.14 -30.66
CA ALA A 156 -7.80 -15.28 -29.69
C ALA A 156 -8.24 -13.91 -29.15
N HIS A 157 -9.51 -13.54 -29.35
CA HIS A 157 -10.07 -12.30 -28.81
C HIS A 157 -11.51 -12.47 -28.33
N GLY A 158 -11.97 -11.55 -27.48
CA GLY A 158 -13.28 -11.66 -26.82
C GLY A 158 -14.52 -11.47 -27.70
N GLN A 159 -14.36 -11.19 -28.99
CA GLN A 159 -15.49 -11.14 -29.94
C GLN A 159 -15.69 -12.46 -30.70
N MET A 160 -14.79 -13.42 -30.53
CA MET A 160 -14.94 -14.75 -31.12
C MET A 160 -16.09 -15.49 -30.43
N THR A 161 -16.73 -16.41 -31.15
CA THR A 161 -17.73 -17.28 -30.53
C THR A 161 -17.06 -18.19 -29.50
N GLU A 162 -17.81 -18.61 -28.48
CA GLU A 162 -17.27 -19.49 -27.43
C GLU A 162 -16.64 -20.77 -28.00
N ARG A 163 -17.23 -21.34 -29.06
CA ARG A 163 -16.72 -22.56 -29.72
C ARG A 163 -15.39 -22.35 -30.44
N GLU A 164 -15.24 -21.22 -31.12
CA GLU A 164 -13.99 -20.87 -31.80
C GLU A 164 -12.88 -20.63 -30.78
N LEU A 165 -13.19 -19.88 -29.72
CA LEU A 165 -12.24 -19.61 -28.65
C LEU A 165 -11.79 -20.91 -27.97
N GLU A 166 -12.72 -21.80 -27.64
CA GLU A 166 -12.41 -23.12 -27.05
C GLU A 166 -11.50 -23.94 -27.96
N THR A 167 -11.73 -23.91 -29.27
CA THR A 167 -10.93 -24.64 -30.25
C THR A 167 -9.50 -24.11 -30.31
N VAL A 168 -9.33 -22.79 -30.45
CA VAL A 168 -8.00 -22.14 -30.47
C VAL A 168 -7.26 -22.39 -29.17
N MET A 169 -7.96 -22.31 -28.03
CA MET A 169 -7.36 -22.56 -26.73
C MET A 169 -6.93 -24.01 -26.55
N LYS A 170 -7.71 -24.97 -27.05
CA LYS A 170 -7.36 -26.38 -27.05
C LYS A 170 -6.14 -26.65 -27.93
N ASP A 171 -6.06 -26.03 -29.10
CA ASP A 171 -4.91 -26.15 -30.00
C ASP A 171 -3.65 -25.51 -29.40
N PHE A 172 -3.79 -24.40 -28.69
CA PHE A 172 -2.71 -23.80 -27.92
C PHE A 172 -2.30 -24.72 -26.76
N TYR A 173 -3.24 -25.28 -25.98
CA TYR A 173 -2.90 -26.23 -24.91
C TYR A 173 -2.14 -27.47 -25.41
N HIS A 174 -2.51 -28.02 -26.57
CA HIS A 174 -1.84 -29.17 -27.19
C HIS A 174 -0.57 -28.82 -27.99
N LYS A 175 -0.04 -27.60 -27.86
CA LYS A 175 1.16 -27.12 -28.58
C LYS A 175 1.07 -27.16 -30.11
N ARG A 176 -0.14 -27.22 -30.67
CA ARG A 176 -0.37 -27.07 -32.12
C ARG A 176 -0.15 -25.62 -32.54
N ILE A 177 -0.35 -24.68 -31.61
CA ILE A 177 -0.04 -23.26 -31.75
C ILE A 177 1.12 -22.93 -30.81
N ASN A 178 2.12 -22.20 -31.30
CA ASN A 178 3.28 -21.78 -30.52
C ASN A 178 3.16 -20.33 -30.04
N ILE A 179 2.56 -19.45 -30.85
CA ILE A 179 2.33 -18.05 -30.51
C ILE A 179 0.82 -17.81 -30.48
N LEU A 180 0.31 -17.35 -29.33
CA LEU A 180 -1.07 -16.89 -29.22
C LEU A 180 -1.12 -15.36 -29.22
N VAL A 181 -1.61 -14.79 -30.31
CA VAL A 181 -1.91 -13.37 -30.44
C VAL A 181 -3.28 -13.13 -29.81
N CYS A 182 -3.33 -12.42 -28.69
CA CYS A 182 -4.54 -12.31 -27.89
C CYS A 182 -4.82 -10.91 -27.34
N THR A 183 -6.07 -10.67 -26.96
CA THR A 183 -6.45 -9.51 -26.14
C THR A 183 -6.34 -9.85 -24.65
N THR A 184 -6.83 -8.97 -23.76
CA THR A 184 -6.88 -9.19 -22.30
C THR A 184 -7.70 -10.39 -21.86
N ILE A 185 -8.26 -11.20 -22.76
CA ILE A 185 -8.96 -12.45 -22.41
C ILE A 185 -8.10 -13.43 -21.59
N ILE A 186 -6.77 -13.38 -21.74
CA ILE A 186 -5.84 -14.21 -20.95
C ILE A 186 -5.76 -13.76 -19.48
N GLU A 187 -6.26 -12.58 -19.15
CA GLU A 187 -6.35 -12.07 -17.78
C GLU A 187 -7.30 -12.92 -16.94
N THR A 188 -8.26 -13.62 -17.55
CA THR A 188 -9.24 -14.49 -16.87
C THR A 188 -9.04 -15.96 -17.22
N GLY A 189 -8.57 -16.74 -16.24
CA GLY A 189 -8.87 -18.18 -16.18
C GLY A 189 -8.11 -19.13 -17.11
N ILE A 190 -7.06 -18.66 -17.82
CA ILE A 190 -6.26 -19.53 -18.67
C ILE A 190 -4.87 -19.69 -18.06
N ASP A 191 -4.58 -20.89 -17.57
CA ASP A 191 -3.26 -21.29 -17.09
C ASP A 191 -2.64 -22.28 -18.08
N ILE A 192 -1.53 -21.88 -18.69
CA ILE A 192 -0.76 -22.73 -19.60
C ILE A 192 0.67 -22.77 -19.08
N PRO A 193 1.08 -23.85 -18.38
CA PRO A 193 2.40 -23.96 -17.77
C PRO A 193 3.57 -23.88 -18.76
N SER A 194 3.33 -24.23 -20.03
CA SER A 194 4.31 -24.14 -21.12
C SER A 194 4.50 -22.73 -21.68
N ALA A 195 3.62 -21.79 -21.34
CA ALA A 195 3.74 -20.39 -21.74
C ALA A 195 4.62 -19.64 -20.75
N ASN A 196 5.85 -19.35 -21.16
CA ASN A 196 6.86 -18.74 -20.29
C ASN A 196 7.30 -17.36 -20.76
N THR A 197 6.92 -16.95 -21.96
CA THR A 197 7.22 -15.61 -22.48
C THR A 197 5.92 -14.89 -22.79
N ILE A 198 5.80 -13.65 -22.32
CA ILE A 198 4.71 -12.73 -22.68
C ILE A 198 5.29 -11.46 -23.28
N ILE A 199 4.74 -11.03 -24.39
CA ILE A 199 5.05 -9.77 -25.06
C ILE A 199 3.78 -8.94 -25.02
N ILE A 200 3.85 -7.77 -24.41
CA ILE A 200 2.73 -6.84 -24.28
C ILE A 200 2.98 -5.67 -25.24
N ASP A 201 2.23 -5.65 -26.34
CA ASP A 201 2.18 -4.52 -27.23
C ASP A 201 1.40 -3.37 -26.58
N ARG A 202 1.88 -2.13 -26.77
CA ARG A 202 1.30 -0.92 -26.19
C ARG A 202 1.08 -1.01 -24.68
N ALA A 203 2.12 -1.40 -23.94
CA ALA A 203 2.10 -1.48 -22.48
C ALA A 203 1.70 -0.15 -21.80
N ASP A 204 1.90 0.99 -22.50
CA ASP A 204 1.50 2.33 -22.08
C ASP A 204 0.00 2.48 -21.79
N LYS A 205 -0.85 1.69 -22.47
CA LYS A 205 -2.32 1.76 -22.36
C LYS A 205 -2.89 0.97 -21.18
N PHE A 206 -2.10 0.12 -20.53
CA PHE A 206 -2.60 -0.77 -19.48
C PHE A 206 -2.42 -0.17 -18.09
N GLY A 207 -3.31 -0.52 -17.16
CA GLY A 207 -3.16 -0.22 -15.74
C GLY A 207 -2.06 -1.06 -15.08
N LEU A 208 -1.50 -0.59 -13.95
CA LEU A 208 -0.45 -1.31 -13.23
C LEU A 208 -0.92 -2.69 -12.75
N ALA A 209 -2.14 -2.76 -12.20
CA ALA A 209 -2.76 -4.02 -11.77
C ALA A 209 -2.93 -5.01 -12.94
N GLN A 210 -3.37 -4.53 -14.11
CA GLN A 210 -3.53 -5.36 -15.31
C GLN A 210 -2.19 -5.90 -15.78
N LEU A 211 -1.16 -5.04 -15.88
CA LEU A 211 0.18 -5.47 -16.26
C LEU A 211 0.75 -6.51 -15.29
N HIS A 212 0.50 -6.35 -13.99
CA HIS A 212 0.89 -7.33 -12.98
C HIS A 212 0.16 -8.67 -13.14
N GLN A 213 -1.15 -8.65 -13.37
CA GLN A 213 -1.95 -9.86 -13.61
C GLN A 213 -1.49 -10.58 -14.89
N LEU A 214 -1.28 -9.85 -15.99
CA LEU A 214 -0.77 -10.38 -17.26
C LEU A 214 0.63 -10.98 -17.10
N ARG A 215 1.53 -10.32 -16.37
CA ARG A 215 2.84 -10.87 -16.02
C ARG A 215 2.73 -12.16 -15.21
N GLY A 216 1.77 -12.25 -14.30
CA GLY A 216 1.51 -13.45 -13.49
C GLY A 216 0.96 -14.65 -14.26
N ARG A 217 0.59 -14.49 -15.53
CA ARG A 217 0.16 -15.58 -16.42
C ARG A 217 1.32 -16.39 -17.00
N VAL A 218 2.56 -15.92 -16.87
CA VAL A 218 3.77 -16.64 -17.27
C VAL A 218 4.65 -17.01 -16.07
N GLY A 219 5.56 -17.98 -16.25
CA GLY A 219 6.50 -18.37 -15.19
C GLY A 219 5.90 -19.28 -14.12
N ARG A 220 5.04 -20.21 -14.56
CA ARG A 220 4.50 -21.28 -13.72
C ARG A 220 5.29 -22.59 -13.80
N SER A 221 6.27 -22.67 -14.70
CA SER A 221 7.20 -23.79 -14.84
C SER A 221 8.50 -23.57 -14.05
N HIS A 222 9.39 -24.57 -14.05
CA HIS A 222 10.75 -24.46 -13.51
C HIS A 222 11.71 -23.67 -14.41
N HIS A 223 11.25 -23.19 -15.57
CA HIS A 223 12.06 -22.42 -16.49
C HIS A 223 11.93 -20.93 -16.24
N GLN A 224 13.02 -20.21 -16.48
CA GLN A 224 13.03 -18.75 -16.47
C GLN A 224 11.99 -18.21 -17.46
N ALA A 225 11.10 -17.36 -16.96
CA ALA A 225 10.09 -16.66 -17.74
C ALA A 225 10.48 -15.21 -18.01
N TYR A 226 9.94 -14.66 -19.09
CA TYR A 226 10.26 -13.33 -19.59
C TYR A 226 8.99 -12.54 -19.92
N ALA A 227 8.96 -11.28 -19.52
CA ALA A 227 7.88 -10.34 -19.84
C ALA A 227 8.46 -9.12 -20.56
N TYR A 228 8.06 -8.90 -21.81
CA TYR A 228 8.46 -7.76 -22.61
C TYR A 228 7.31 -6.74 -22.66
N LEU A 229 7.52 -5.57 -22.08
CA LEU A 229 6.58 -4.46 -22.06
C LEU A 229 7.00 -3.46 -23.15
N LEU A 230 6.28 -3.46 -24.27
CA LEU A 230 6.64 -2.65 -25.43
C LEU A 230 5.90 -1.31 -25.40
N THR A 231 6.64 -0.23 -25.57
CA THR A 231 6.12 1.14 -25.70
C THR A 231 6.21 1.61 -27.15
N PRO A 232 5.29 2.46 -27.64
CA PRO A 232 5.35 2.97 -29.00
C PRO A 232 6.63 3.77 -29.27
N ASP A 233 7.14 3.69 -30.50
CA ASP A 233 8.27 4.48 -30.97
C ASP A 233 7.88 5.96 -31.14
N GLY A 234 8.81 6.88 -30.81
CA GLY A 234 8.69 8.32 -31.07
C GLY A 234 7.62 9.12 -30.29
N LYS A 235 6.71 8.49 -29.53
CA LYS A 235 5.72 9.21 -28.71
C LYS A 235 6.22 9.39 -27.28
N LYS A 236 6.17 10.64 -26.77
CA LYS A 236 6.38 10.92 -25.35
C LYS A 236 5.33 10.16 -24.54
N LEU A 237 5.78 9.17 -23.76
CA LEU A 237 4.97 8.53 -22.72
C LEU A 237 4.42 9.61 -21.79
N SER A 238 3.19 9.45 -21.33
CA SER A 238 2.70 10.28 -20.22
C SER A 238 3.58 10.03 -19.00
N LYS A 239 3.75 11.06 -18.14
CA LYS A 239 4.53 10.92 -16.90
C LYS A 239 4.04 9.75 -16.05
N ASP A 240 2.72 9.52 -16.02
CA ASP A 240 2.11 8.42 -15.27
C ASP A 240 2.35 7.06 -15.93
N ALA A 241 2.40 6.97 -17.27
CA ALA A 241 2.77 5.73 -17.94
C ALA A 241 4.23 5.36 -17.70
N GLY A 242 5.14 6.34 -17.72
CA GLY A 242 6.55 6.12 -17.37
C GLY A 242 6.70 5.57 -15.95
N LYS A 243 6.14 6.27 -14.95
CA LYS A 243 6.17 5.83 -13.55
C LYS A 243 5.59 4.42 -13.35
N ARG A 244 4.48 4.08 -14.00
CA ARG A 244 3.88 2.73 -13.91
C ARG A 244 4.78 1.66 -14.49
N LEU A 245 5.41 1.92 -15.64
CA LEU A 245 6.32 0.98 -16.29
C LEU A 245 7.63 0.80 -15.49
N ASP A 246 8.15 1.88 -14.91
CA ASP A 246 9.31 1.84 -14.02
C ASP A 246 8.99 1.04 -12.74
N ALA A 247 7.81 1.27 -12.16
CA ALA A 247 7.35 0.55 -10.96
C ALA A 247 7.20 -0.96 -11.21
N ILE A 248 6.65 -1.39 -12.36
CA ILE A 248 6.57 -2.83 -12.65
C ILE A 248 7.93 -3.45 -12.98
N GLN A 249 8.85 -2.67 -13.57
CA GLN A 249 10.20 -3.12 -13.87
C GLN A 249 11.06 -3.26 -12.60
N SER A 250 10.89 -2.39 -11.60
CA SER A 250 11.59 -2.50 -10.31
C SER A 250 11.02 -3.59 -9.41
N SER A 251 9.74 -3.94 -9.61
CA SER A 251 9.02 -4.94 -8.81
C SER A 251 9.28 -6.38 -9.27
N GLN A 252 10.56 -6.76 -9.40
CA GLN A 252 11.01 -8.05 -9.95
C GLN A 252 10.85 -9.23 -8.98
N ASP A 253 10.66 -8.96 -7.69
CA ASP A 253 10.55 -10.00 -6.66
C ASP A 253 9.13 -10.57 -6.53
N LEU A 254 9.05 -11.88 -6.27
CA LEU A 254 7.79 -12.54 -5.93
C LEU A 254 7.35 -12.05 -4.53
N GLY A 255 6.22 -11.33 -4.47
CA GLY A 255 5.77 -10.55 -3.31
C GLY A 255 5.42 -9.09 -3.66
N ALA A 256 5.86 -8.66 -4.83
CA ALA A 256 5.56 -7.40 -5.52
C ALA A 256 4.10 -6.94 -5.53
N GLY A 257 3.13 -7.85 -5.52
CA GLY A 257 1.71 -7.53 -5.69
C GLY A 257 1.16 -6.56 -4.64
N PHE A 258 1.68 -6.63 -3.41
CA PHE A 258 1.33 -5.72 -2.32
C PHE A 258 1.91 -4.31 -2.53
N MET A 259 3.22 -4.22 -2.79
CA MET A 259 3.91 -2.94 -3.08
C MET A 259 3.32 -2.24 -4.31
N LEU A 260 2.97 -3.01 -5.34
CA LEU A 260 2.35 -2.51 -6.56
C LEU A 260 0.93 -1.97 -6.31
N ALA A 261 0.15 -2.60 -5.43
CA ALA A 261 -1.19 -2.11 -5.06
C ALA A 261 -1.11 -0.77 -4.30
N SER A 262 -0.13 -0.61 -3.41
CA SER A 262 0.15 0.65 -2.72
C SER A 262 0.56 1.75 -3.71
N HIS A 263 1.47 1.47 -4.64
CA HIS A 263 1.86 2.41 -5.69
C HIS A 263 0.73 2.74 -6.69
N ASP A 264 -0.12 1.77 -7.07
CA ASP A 264 -1.27 2.02 -7.96
C ASP A 264 -2.26 3.00 -7.33
N LEU A 265 -2.45 2.91 -6.01
CA LEU A 265 -3.29 3.83 -5.24
C LEU A 265 -2.69 5.25 -5.18
N GLU A 266 -1.38 5.37 -4.95
CA GLU A 266 -0.69 6.66 -4.94
C GLU A 266 -0.74 7.35 -6.32
N ILE A 267 -0.58 6.57 -7.39
CA ILE A 267 -0.56 7.09 -8.77
C ILE A 267 -1.96 7.48 -9.26
N ARG A 268 -3.00 6.69 -8.94
CA ARG A 268 -4.38 6.99 -9.37
C ARG A 268 -5.06 8.05 -8.52
N GLY A 269 -4.56 8.30 -7.30
CA GLY A 269 -5.24 9.11 -6.29
C GLY A 269 -6.45 8.36 -5.70
N ALA A 270 -6.65 8.42 -4.39
CA ALA A 270 -7.70 7.65 -3.71
C ALA A 270 -9.15 8.16 -3.96
N GLY A 271 -9.36 8.97 -5.01
CA GLY A 271 -10.57 9.75 -5.25
C GLY A 271 -11.81 8.95 -5.68
N GLU A 272 -11.69 7.74 -6.20
CA GLU A 272 -12.84 6.98 -6.71
C GLU A 272 -13.51 6.09 -5.63
N LEU A 273 -12.94 6.02 -4.42
CA LEU A 273 -13.26 4.96 -3.46
C LEU A 273 -14.34 5.29 -2.43
N LEU A 274 -14.78 6.55 -2.33
CA LEU A 274 -15.70 7.02 -1.26
C LEU A 274 -16.93 7.81 -1.76
N GLY A 275 -17.20 7.80 -3.07
CA GLY A 275 -18.26 8.59 -3.69
C GLY A 275 -17.76 9.95 -4.19
N GLU A 276 -18.45 10.51 -5.19
CA GLU A 276 -18.01 11.69 -5.95
C GLU A 276 -17.72 12.92 -5.06
N GLU A 277 -18.36 13.05 -3.89
CA GLU A 277 -18.23 14.22 -3.00
C GLU A 277 -16.91 14.32 -2.20
N GLN A 278 -16.19 13.22 -1.99
CA GLN A 278 -14.99 13.20 -1.12
C GLN A 278 -13.66 13.22 -1.92
N SER A 279 -13.72 13.02 -3.24
CA SER A 279 -12.55 12.94 -4.12
C SER A 279 -11.68 14.20 -4.09
N GLY A 280 -12.31 15.38 -3.95
CA GLY A 280 -11.64 16.68 -3.93
C GLY A 280 -10.76 16.94 -2.70
N HIS A 281 -11.07 16.33 -1.54
CA HIS A 281 -10.33 16.58 -0.29
C HIS A 281 -8.99 15.84 -0.23
N ILE A 282 -8.90 14.65 -0.82
CA ILE A 282 -7.70 13.80 -0.79
C ILE A 282 -6.56 14.42 -1.61
N GLN A 283 -6.89 15.04 -2.74
CA GLN A 283 -5.90 15.67 -3.63
C GLN A 283 -5.25 16.91 -3.00
N GLY A 284 -5.93 17.58 -2.06
CA GLY A 284 -5.43 18.75 -1.34
C GLY A 284 -4.66 18.45 -0.04
N ILE A 285 -5.04 17.39 0.68
CA ILE A 285 -4.52 17.09 2.03
C ILE A 285 -3.35 16.08 1.98
N GLY A 286 -3.27 15.29 0.91
CA GLY A 286 -2.25 14.25 0.75
C GLY A 286 -2.66 12.93 1.42
N PHE A 287 -2.42 11.82 0.74
CA PHE A 287 -2.91 10.49 1.14
C PHE A 287 -2.40 10.04 2.52
N SER A 288 -1.16 10.38 2.87
CA SER A 288 -0.58 10.01 4.17
C SER A 288 -1.31 10.65 5.36
N LEU A 289 -1.67 11.93 5.25
CA LEU A 289 -2.36 12.66 6.31
C LEU A 289 -3.82 12.18 6.45
N TYR A 290 -4.47 11.86 5.34
CA TYR A 290 -5.79 11.24 5.36
C TYR A 290 -5.79 9.88 6.10
N MET A 291 -4.79 9.04 5.84
CA MET A 291 -4.65 7.76 6.54
C MET A 291 -4.44 7.91 8.04
N GLU A 292 -3.62 8.89 8.44
CA GLU A 292 -3.38 9.20 9.85
C GLU A 292 -4.69 9.65 10.55
N MET A 293 -5.47 10.52 9.90
CA MET A 293 -6.78 10.94 10.40
C MET A 293 -7.77 9.79 10.52
N LEU A 294 -7.79 8.88 9.53
CA LEU A 294 -8.69 7.72 9.53
C LEU A 294 -8.32 6.71 10.64
N GLU A 295 -7.03 6.44 10.83
CA GLU A 295 -6.56 5.57 11.91
C GLU A 295 -6.90 6.16 13.29
N GLN A 296 -6.74 7.48 13.46
CA GLN A 296 -7.14 8.19 14.68
C GLN A 296 -8.65 8.12 14.93
N ALA A 297 -9.47 8.27 13.88
CA ALA A 297 -10.93 8.17 13.98
C ALA A 297 -11.39 6.74 14.33
N VAL A 298 -10.74 5.70 13.80
CA VAL A 298 -11.06 4.31 14.16
C VAL A 298 -10.68 4.02 15.60
N LYS A 299 -9.50 4.48 16.05
CA LYS A 299 -9.06 4.34 17.45
C LYS A 299 -9.98 5.07 18.44
N SER A 300 -10.49 6.25 18.09
CA SER A 300 -11.44 6.97 18.95
C SER A 300 -12.79 6.25 19.06
N ILE A 301 -13.29 5.71 17.95
CA ILE A 301 -14.53 4.91 17.93
C ILE A 301 -14.38 3.60 18.74
N GLN A 302 -13.27 2.86 18.55
CA GLN A 302 -13.00 1.62 19.29
C GLN A 302 -12.85 1.85 20.80
N SER A 303 -12.38 3.04 21.21
CA SER A 303 -12.27 3.43 22.63
C SER A 303 -13.55 4.05 23.21
N GLY A 304 -14.66 4.04 22.45
CA GLY A 304 -15.96 4.55 22.90
C GLY A 304 -16.05 6.08 22.99
N LYS A 305 -15.09 6.81 22.41
CA LYS A 305 -15.10 8.28 22.37
C LYS A 305 -15.78 8.75 21.06
N ASN A 306 -16.76 9.64 21.17
CA ASN A 306 -17.38 10.25 19.99
C ASN A 306 -16.30 11.00 19.18
N PRO A 307 -16.20 10.80 17.85
CA PRO A 307 -15.34 11.58 17.00
C PRO A 307 -15.96 12.97 16.78
N ASN A 308 -16.00 13.80 17.82
CA ASN A 308 -16.31 15.21 17.64
C ASN A 308 -15.15 15.88 16.92
N ALA A 309 -15.51 16.60 15.85
CA ALA A 309 -14.68 17.15 14.78
C ALA A 309 -13.71 18.28 15.18
N GLU A 310 -13.25 18.31 16.43
CA GLU A 310 -12.23 19.24 16.92
C GLU A 310 -11.25 18.51 17.84
N ILE A 311 -10.65 17.42 17.36
CA ILE A 311 -9.35 17.02 17.90
C ILE A 311 -8.36 17.77 17.01
N PRO A 312 -7.76 18.90 17.45
CA PRO A 312 -6.66 19.48 16.72
C PRO A 312 -5.65 18.34 16.55
N LEU A 313 -5.18 18.13 15.33
CA LEU A 313 -3.97 17.35 15.03
C LEU A 313 -3.04 17.53 16.22
N GLN A 314 -2.88 16.51 17.06
CA GLN A 314 -2.12 16.64 18.30
C GLN A 314 -0.66 16.88 17.91
N HIS A 315 -0.34 18.13 17.62
CA HIS A 315 1.01 18.61 17.62
C HIS A 315 1.41 18.48 19.09
N GLY A 316 2.12 17.39 19.43
CA GLY A 316 2.70 17.24 20.75
C GLY A 316 3.55 18.48 21.09
N ALA A 317 3.93 18.64 22.36
CA ALA A 317 4.56 19.85 22.88
C ALA A 317 5.62 20.46 21.93
N GLU A 318 5.53 21.77 21.67
CA GLU A 318 6.57 22.51 20.95
C GLU A 318 7.77 22.72 21.89
N VAL A 319 8.95 22.24 21.50
CA VAL A 319 10.17 22.36 22.31
C VAL A 319 11.23 23.12 21.53
N ASN A 320 11.62 24.29 22.02
CA ASN A 320 12.71 25.10 21.50
C ASN A 320 13.82 25.20 22.56
N LEU A 321 15.01 24.69 22.25
CA LEU A 321 16.18 24.77 23.13
C LEU A 321 17.22 25.76 22.63
N HIS A 322 16.92 26.60 21.63
CA HIS A 322 17.88 27.54 21.03
C HIS A 322 19.22 26.89 20.65
N ALA A 323 19.15 25.72 20.04
CA ALA A 323 20.29 24.94 19.61
C ALA A 323 19.99 24.22 18.29
N PRO A 324 21.00 24.01 17.42
CA PRO A 324 20.80 23.22 16.21
C PRO A 324 20.36 21.79 16.55
N SER A 325 19.17 21.42 16.10
CA SER A 325 18.57 20.10 16.29
C SER A 325 18.15 19.52 14.94
N LEU A 326 19.15 19.11 14.15
CA LEU A 326 18.95 18.61 12.79
C LEU A 326 19.92 17.45 12.50
N ILE A 327 19.57 16.63 11.51
CA ILE A 327 20.44 15.65 10.88
C ILE A 327 21.22 16.36 9.78
N PRO A 328 22.53 16.59 9.94
CA PRO A 328 23.30 17.37 8.97
C PRO A 328 23.64 16.54 7.72
N ASP A 329 23.87 17.24 6.60
CA ASP A 329 24.10 16.65 5.27
C ASP A 329 25.39 15.81 5.20
N ASP A 330 26.39 16.15 6.02
CA ASP A 330 27.67 15.45 6.14
C ASP A 330 27.55 14.09 6.84
N TYR A 331 26.64 13.97 7.80
CA TYR A 331 26.35 12.71 8.50
C TYR A 331 25.43 11.81 7.68
N LEU A 332 24.44 12.39 7.00
CA LEU A 332 23.51 11.62 6.17
C LEU A 332 23.16 12.39 4.88
N PRO A 333 23.87 12.11 3.76
CA PRO A 333 23.70 12.82 2.50
C PRO A 333 22.38 12.52 1.77
N ASP A 334 21.83 11.31 1.94
CA ASP A 334 20.60 10.91 1.26
C ASP A 334 19.36 11.55 1.89
N VAL A 335 18.71 12.44 1.14
CA VAL A 335 17.56 13.22 1.61
C VAL A 335 16.37 12.32 1.97
N ASN A 336 16.12 11.24 1.23
CA ASN A 336 15.00 10.35 1.48
C ASN A 336 15.17 9.56 2.80
N SER A 337 16.35 9.03 3.03
CA SER A 337 16.71 8.37 4.28
C SER A 337 16.64 9.34 5.46
N ARG A 338 17.06 10.60 5.27
CA ARG A 338 16.96 11.64 6.30
C ARG A 338 15.51 11.95 6.68
N LEU A 339 14.63 12.14 5.69
CA LEU A 339 13.21 12.37 5.91
C LEU A 339 12.53 11.20 6.62
N THR A 340 12.92 9.97 6.26
CA THR A 340 12.44 8.75 6.92
C THR A 340 12.85 8.72 8.40
N LEU A 341 14.11 9.06 8.70
CA LEU A 341 14.59 9.13 10.08
C LEU A 341 13.92 10.24 10.89
N TYR A 342 13.72 11.43 10.32
CA TYR A 342 12.94 12.49 10.98
C TYR A 342 11.53 12.03 11.35
N LYS A 343 10.83 11.34 10.43
CA LYS A 343 9.52 10.75 10.72
C LYS A 343 9.58 9.71 11.83
N ARG A 344 10.55 8.80 11.80
CA ARG A 344 10.70 7.76 12.83
C ARG A 344 11.00 8.36 14.21
N ILE A 345 11.86 9.38 14.28
CA ILE A 345 12.18 10.09 15.52
C ILE A 345 10.92 10.79 16.05
N SER A 346 10.23 11.56 15.21
CA SER A 346 9.02 12.30 15.63
C SER A 346 7.85 11.40 16.07
N ASN A 347 7.78 10.18 15.54
CA ASN A 347 6.69 9.22 15.83
C ASN A 347 7.06 8.20 16.92
N ALA A 348 8.25 8.28 17.51
CA ALA A 348 8.63 7.41 18.62
C ALA A 348 7.67 7.64 19.79
N GLN A 349 7.13 6.57 20.38
CA GLN A 349 6.11 6.67 21.42
C GLN A 349 6.70 6.71 22.83
N ASN A 350 7.93 6.25 23.01
CA ASN A 350 8.59 6.17 24.30
C ASN A 350 10.11 6.34 24.18
N ASP A 351 10.76 6.58 25.31
CA ASP A 351 12.20 6.83 25.40
C ASP A 351 13.03 5.58 25.02
N ASN A 352 12.47 4.37 25.17
CA ASN A 352 13.14 3.13 24.75
C ASN A 352 13.25 3.04 23.22
N GLN A 353 12.17 3.35 22.49
CA GLN A 353 12.19 3.40 21.02
C GLN A 353 13.15 4.48 20.51
N LEU A 354 13.24 5.63 21.18
CA LEU A 354 14.24 6.64 20.85
C LEU A 354 15.67 6.11 21.05
N LYS A 355 15.95 5.36 22.12
CA LYS A 355 17.25 4.73 22.35
C LYS A 355 17.58 3.65 21.32
N GLU A 356 16.61 2.82 20.96
CA GLU A 356 16.78 1.82 19.89
C GLU A 356 17.13 2.51 18.56
N LEU A 357 16.43 3.60 18.22
CA LEU A 357 16.74 4.41 17.04
C LEU A 357 18.14 5.02 17.10
N GLN A 358 18.59 5.50 18.26
CA GLN A 358 19.96 5.99 18.43
C GLN A 358 20.99 4.89 18.18
N VAL A 359 20.79 3.70 18.75
CA VAL A 359 21.68 2.55 18.56
C VAL A 359 21.71 2.14 17.10
N GLU A 360 20.55 2.06 16.44
CA GLU A 360 20.47 1.77 15.00
C GLU A 360 21.22 2.81 14.16
N MET A 361 21.07 4.10 14.47
CA MET A 361 21.78 5.16 13.76
C MET A 361 23.30 5.07 13.98
N ILE A 362 23.74 4.72 15.19
CA ILE A 362 25.17 4.53 15.49
C ILE A 362 25.74 3.34 14.72
N ASP A 363 25.03 2.22 14.69
CA ASP A 363 25.46 1.00 14.01
C ASP A 363 25.55 1.21 12.49
N ARG A 364 24.60 1.96 11.92
CA ARG A 364 24.52 2.17 10.46
C ARG A 364 25.37 3.33 9.95
N PHE A 365 25.51 4.40 10.73
CA PHE A 365 26.10 5.67 10.25
C PHE A 365 27.24 6.18 11.14
N GLY A 366 27.57 5.47 12.23
CA GLY A 366 28.63 5.85 13.16
C GLY A 366 28.18 6.90 14.18
N LEU A 367 29.14 7.52 14.87
CA LEU A 367 28.89 8.39 16.02
C LEU A 367 27.95 9.56 15.69
N LEU A 368 26.94 9.76 16.55
CA LEU A 368 25.96 10.82 16.39
C LEU A 368 26.61 12.21 16.55
N PRO A 369 26.46 13.12 15.56
CA PRO A 369 26.82 14.52 15.69
C PRO A 369 26.06 15.20 16.83
N GLU A 370 26.57 16.34 17.30
CA GLU A 370 25.94 17.10 18.38
C GLU A 370 24.52 17.55 18.03
N GLN A 371 24.30 17.96 16.78
CA GLN A 371 22.99 18.40 16.28
C GLN A 371 21.95 17.26 16.30
N VAL A 372 22.40 16.03 16.02
CA VAL A 372 21.54 14.83 16.07
C VAL A 372 21.23 14.45 17.51
N LYS A 373 22.22 14.49 18.41
CA LYS A 373 22.01 14.28 19.85
C LYS A 373 20.98 15.26 20.41
N ASN A 374 21.05 16.53 19.99
CA ASN A 374 20.10 17.56 20.38
C ASN A 374 18.68 17.25 19.87
N LEU A 375 18.53 16.76 18.64
CA LEU A 375 17.24 16.34 18.08
C LEU A 375 16.58 15.23 18.92
N PHE A 376 17.35 14.24 19.36
CA PHE A 376 16.83 13.20 20.25
C PHE A 376 16.44 13.74 21.63
N LYS A 377 17.25 14.65 22.20
CA LYS A 377 16.94 15.32 23.49
C LYS A 377 15.63 16.12 23.41
N VAL A 378 15.44 16.90 22.35
CA VAL A 378 14.20 17.66 22.07
C VAL A 378 12.99 16.72 22.00
N THR A 379 13.14 15.59 21.31
CA THR A 379 12.06 14.62 21.13
C THR A 379 11.73 13.88 22.44
N SER A 380 12.74 13.53 23.24
CA SER A 380 12.54 12.93 24.57
C SER A 380 11.78 13.88 25.50
N LEU A 381 12.14 15.17 25.52
CA LEU A 381 11.37 16.18 26.26
C LEU A 381 9.93 16.28 25.77
N LYS A 382 9.70 16.27 24.45
CA LYS A 382 8.34 16.30 23.89
C LYS A 382 7.48 15.15 24.42
N LEU A 383 8.05 13.94 24.54
CA LEU A 383 7.36 12.77 25.10
C LEU A 383 7.04 12.92 26.59
N GLN A 384 7.88 13.60 27.36
CA GLN A 384 7.63 13.88 28.78
C GLN A 384 6.60 15.00 29.00
N LEU A 385 6.61 16.03 28.15
CA LEU A 385 5.78 17.22 28.29
C LEU A 385 4.33 17.01 27.82
N THR A 386 4.14 16.21 26.77
CA THR A 386 2.81 15.92 26.20
C THR A 386 1.81 15.35 27.22
N PRO A 387 2.13 14.32 28.03
CA PRO A 387 1.20 13.81 29.05
C PRO A 387 0.94 14.77 30.21
N LEU A 388 1.79 15.78 30.41
CA LEU A 388 1.60 16.83 31.42
C LEU A 388 0.67 17.95 30.95
N GLY A 389 0.26 17.94 29.68
CA GLY A 389 -0.56 18.99 29.07
C GLY A 389 0.21 20.27 28.79
N ILE A 390 1.55 20.21 28.72
CA ILE A 390 2.38 21.37 28.36
C ILE A 390 2.33 21.54 26.83
N GLN A 391 1.93 22.72 26.36
CA GLN A 391 1.84 23.02 24.92
C GLN A 391 3.18 23.48 24.34
N LYS A 392 3.93 24.27 25.10
CA LYS A 392 5.18 24.87 24.62
C LYS A 392 6.21 24.97 25.72
N LEU A 393 7.46 24.64 25.37
CA LEU A 393 8.65 24.85 26.16
C LEU A 393 9.67 25.60 25.31
N ASP A 394 10.04 26.80 25.76
CA ASP A 394 11.11 27.59 25.16
C ASP A 394 12.22 27.79 26.20
N ALA A 395 13.46 27.40 25.91
CA ALA A 395 14.58 27.49 26.83
C ALA A 395 15.80 28.09 26.13
N GLY A 396 16.11 29.34 26.47
CA GLY A 396 17.28 30.07 26.01
C GLY A 396 18.45 30.02 27.01
N PRO A 397 19.54 30.76 26.71
CA PRO A 397 20.73 30.79 27.55
C PRO A 397 20.55 31.43 28.94
N GLU A 398 19.59 32.35 29.11
CA GLU A 398 19.43 33.14 30.35
C GLU A 398 18.05 32.97 31.00
N SER A 399 17.07 32.48 30.24
CA SER A 399 15.71 32.26 30.71
C SER A 399 14.99 31.27 29.81
N GLY A 400 13.89 30.73 30.32
CA GLY A 400 12.95 29.93 29.55
C GLY A 400 11.52 30.17 30.00
N ARG A 401 10.59 29.60 29.24
CA ARG A 401 9.15 29.76 29.38
C ARG A 401 8.47 28.43 29.07
N ILE A 402 7.53 28.05 29.92
CA ILE A 402 6.63 26.92 29.73
C ILE A 402 5.21 27.45 29.60
N GLU A 403 4.51 27.06 28.54
CA GLU A 403 3.09 27.37 28.34
C GLU A 403 2.25 26.11 28.54
N PHE A 404 1.28 26.24 29.42
CA PHE A 404 0.36 25.17 29.80
C PHE A 404 -0.86 25.19 28.86
N GLY A 405 -1.34 24.00 28.49
CA GLY A 405 -2.57 23.86 27.72
C GLY A 405 -3.84 24.14 28.53
N ARG A 406 -5.00 24.04 27.86
CA ARG A 406 -6.32 24.21 28.51
C ARG A 406 -6.64 23.08 29.50
N GLU A 407 -6.14 21.88 29.23
CA GLU A 407 -6.21 20.72 30.11
C GLU A 407 -4.78 20.36 30.53
N THR A 408 -4.42 20.65 31.78
CA THR A 408 -3.11 20.31 32.34
C THR A 408 -3.26 19.46 33.59
N ASN A 409 -2.37 18.48 33.72
CA ASN A 409 -2.33 17.57 34.87
C ASN A 409 -1.43 18.10 36.00
N ILE A 410 -1.08 19.39 35.95
CA ILE A 410 -0.14 20.02 36.88
C ILE A 410 -0.92 20.65 38.02
N ASN A 411 -0.53 20.33 39.25
CA ASN A 411 -1.21 20.83 40.43
C ASN A 411 -1.02 22.36 40.60
N PRO A 412 -2.09 23.17 40.58
CA PRO A 412 -1.98 24.63 40.71
C PRO A 412 -1.30 25.09 42.01
N PHE A 413 -1.46 24.33 43.10
CA PHE A 413 -0.86 24.66 44.39
C PHE A 413 0.68 24.58 44.35
N GLN A 414 1.24 23.63 43.61
CA GLN A 414 2.70 23.50 43.48
C GLN A 414 3.30 24.60 42.64
N LEU A 415 2.60 24.99 41.58
CA LEU A 415 3.02 26.10 40.74
C LEU A 415 3.11 27.40 41.56
N ILE A 416 2.11 27.65 42.42
CA ILE A 416 2.13 28.78 43.36
C ILE A 416 3.26 28.64 44.39
N GLN A 417 3.45 27.45 44.97
CA GLN A 417 4.48 27.19 45.97
C GLN A 417 5.90 27.41 45.42
N ILE A 418 6.18 26.95 44.20
CA ILE A 418 7.49 27.15 43.55
C ILE A 418 7.76 28.64 43.31
N VAL A 419 6.75 29.38 42.84
CA VAL A 419 6.85 30.84 42.62
C VAL A 419 7.07 31.58 43.95
N GLN A 420 6.41 31.17 45.03
CA GLN A 420 6.58 31.78 46.36
C GLN A 420 7.93 31.43 47.02
N THR A 421 8.41 30.20 46.84
CA THR A 421 9.67 29.72 47.45
C THR A 421 10.89 30.27 46.72
N ARG A 422 10.79 30.50 45.40
CA ARG A 422 11.89 30.96 44.54
C ARG A 422 11.43 32.10 43.59
N PRO A 423 11.02 33.26 44.12
CA PRO A 423 10.46 34.35 43.31
C PRO A 423 11.48 35.05 42.40
N ALA A 424 12.77 34.93 42.71
CA ALA A 424 13.85 35.43 41.86
C ALA A 424 14.05 34.58 40.59
N THR A 425 13.72 33.29 40.67
CA THR A 425 13.96 32.32 39.60
C THR A 425 12.69 32.04 38.80
N TYR A 426 11.51 31.99 39.42
CA TYR A 426 10.26 31.64 38.77
C TYR A 426 9.24 32.78 38.83
N LYS A 427 8.61 33.08 37.70
CA LYS A 427 7.55 34.08 37.57
C LYS A 427 6.40 33.53 36.75
N LEU A 428 5.18 33.73 37.23
CA LEU A 428 3.97 33.39 36.49
C LEU A 428 3.58 34.56 35.57
N GLU A 429 3.43 34.29 34.28
CA GLU A 429 3.01 35.24 33.25
C GLU A 429 1.63 34.85 32.71
N GLY A 430 0.66 35.77 32.77
CA GLY A 430 -0.66 35.61 32.12
C GLY A 430 -1.53 34.44 32.61
N GLY A 431 -1.20 33.82 33.74
CA GLY A 431 -1.97 32.70 34.34
C GLY A 431 -1.85 31.35 33.60
N GLN A 432 -1.20 31.31 32.44
CA GLN A 432 -1.02 30.10 31.62
C GLN A 432 0.44 29.84 31.23
N ALA A 433 1.38 30.71 31.64
CA ALA A 433 2.80 30.52 31.37
C ALA A 433 3.67 30.68 32.62
N LEU A 434 4.64 29.78 32.80
CA LEU A 434 5.67 29.86 33.83
C LEU A 434 7.00 30.25 33.17
N LYS A 435 7.54 31.40 33.56
CA LYS A 435 8.88 31.84 33.18
C LYS A 435 9.89 31.45 34.25
N PHE A 436 11.02 30.91 33.82
CA PHE A 436 12.16 30.63 34.69
C PHE A 436 13.39 31.40 34.22
N ILE A 437 14.15 31.97 35.16
CA ILE A 437 15.32 32.81 34.89
C ILE A 437 16.52 32.14 35.56
N GLU A 438 17.40 31.58 34.74
CA GLU A 438 18.59 30.87 35.20
C GLU A 438 19.64 30.87 34.08
N ASN A 439 20.91 31.06 34.45
CA ASN A 439 22.00 31.11 33.47
C ASN A 439 22.37 29.69 33.02
N MET A 440 22.00 29.33 31.79
CA MET A 440 22.13 28.01 31.17
C MET A 440 22.78 28.10 29.78
N PRO A 441 24.08 28.47 29.69
CA PRO A 441 24.76 28.65 28.41
C PRO A 441 24.85 27.35 27.60
N LYS A 442 24.97 26.19 28.26
CA LYS A 442 25.05 24.87 27.61
C LYS A 442 23.70 24.15 27.58
N ILE A 443 23.45 23.36 26.54
CA ILE A 443 22.23 22.56 26.38
C ILE A 443 22.05 21.58 27.54
N ASP A 444 23.11 20.89 27.97
CA ASP A 444 23.02 19.94 29.08
C ASP A 444 22.58 20.61 30.40
N GLN A 445 22.96 21.88 30.60
CA GLN A 445 22.50 22.67 31.74
C GLN A 445 21.03 23.07 31.58
N ARG A 446 20.59 23.43 30.36
CA ARG A 446 19.18 23.69 30.06
C ARG A 446 18.33 22.47 30.37
N LEU A 447 18.75 21.30 29.92
CA LEU A 447 18.06 20.03 30.16
C LEU A 447 17.98 19.71 31.65
N ALA A 448 19.09 19.81 32.39
CA ALA A 448 19.09 19.55 33.83
C ALA A 448 18.13 20.48 34.59
N VAL A 449 18.04 21.76 34.19
CA VAL A 449 17.10 22.72 34.77
C VAL A 449 15.66 22.36 34.43
N ILE A 450 15.38 21.98 33.17
CA ILE A 450 14.05 21.54 32.73
C ILE A 450 13.62 20.27 33.46
N GLU A 451 14.49 19.26 33.55
CA GLU A 451 14.21 18.00 34.27
C GLU A 451 13.93 18.26 35.75
N ARG A 452 14.74 19.09 36.41
CA ARG A 452 14.49 19.50 37.80
C ARG A 452 13.16 20.21 37.95
N LEU A 453 12.83 21.11 37.02
CA LEU A 453 11.56 21.83 37.01
C LEU A 453 10.39 20.87 36.84
N LEU A 454 10.47 19.92 35.91
CA LEU A 454 9.44 18.90 35.69
C LEU A 454 9.26 18.00 36.93
N LEU A 455 10.34 17.59 37.58
CA LEU A 455 10.29 16.84 38.84
C LEU A 455 9.63 17.65 39.97
N ASP A 456 9.96 18.94 40.09
CA ASP A 456 9.36 19.81 41.09
C ASP A 456 7.86 20.06 40.81
N LEU A 457 7.42 20.04 39.54
CA LEU A 457 6.00 20.13 39.14
C LEU A 457 5.22 18.80 39.26
N GLN A 458 5.92 17.67 39.40
CA GLN A 458 5.34 16.32 39.49
C GLN A 458 5.34 15.73 40.90
N LYS A 459 5.97 16.39 41.88
CA LYS A 459 5.90 15.94 43.28
C LYS A 459 4.43 15.87 43.72
N ASP A 460 4.10 15.12 44.76
CA ASP A 460 2.77 15.16 45.36
C ASP A 460 2.81 16.11 46.58
N PRO A 461 1.83 16.99 46.82
CA PRO A 461 1.85 17.91 47.97
C PRO A 461 1.82 17.21 49.34
N ASN A 462 1.54 15.90 49.37
CA ASN A 462 1.38 15.08 50.58
C ASN A 462 2.52 14.07 50.79
N SER A 463 3.68 14.23 50.15
CA SER A 463 4.91 13.44 50.42
C SER A 463 5.95 14.23 51.19
#